data_AF-A0A1F7VEI8-F1
#
_entry.id   AF-A0A1F7VEI8-F1
#
_cell.length_a   1.000
_cell.length_b   1.000
_cell.length_c   1.000
_cell.angle_alpha   90.00
_cell.angle_beta   90.00
_cell.angle_gamma   90.00
#
_symmetry.space_group_name_H-M   'P 1'
#
loop_
_entity.id
_entity.type
_entity.pdbx_description
1 polymer ?
#
loop_
_entity_poly.entity_id
_entity_poly.type
_entity_poly.pdbx_seq_one_letter_code
_entity_poly.pdbx_strand_id
1 'polypeptide(L)'
;MIDIGVPAEFPSTVLGYTHIGKKLEERDEVAVYEFLGHTEKPILKIAEQYCASGEYLWHANYYMWTPRKIMEALQRYAPELYDGILRALKDPRAYETLEKISFDYAITEHMDPKDVLILKGDFDWSDVGAWDVLYNKLASAPGENVTRGPVTALDCEGSLIYSTGNRTIGAVGLKNMVVVDTPNGVLVCPKDRAQEVKRLVAELQKKSNA
;
A
#
# COMPACT_ATOMS: atom_id res chain seq x y z
N MET A 1 -0.81 20.71 -5.42
CA MET A 1 -1.55 19.50 -5.02
C MET A 1 -1.23 19.24 -3.57
N ILE A 2 -2.06 18.48 -2.88
CA ILE A 2 -1.80 18.07 -1.50
C ILE A 2 -1.60 16.56 -1.51
N ASP A 3 -0.49 16.13 -0.92
CA ASP A 3 -0.25 14.74 -0.54
C ASP A 3 -0.40 14.63 0.99
N ILE A 4 -0.96 13.51 1.46
CA ILE A 4 -1.12 13.22 2.88
C ILE A 4 -0.15 12.08 3.24
N GLY A 5 0.81 12.40 4.10
CA GLY A 5 1.76 11.44 4.65
C GLY A 5 1.44 11.08 6.09
N VAL A 6 1.76 9.86 6.49
CA VAL A 6 1.65 9.40 7.88
C VAL A 6 3.04 9.01 8.42
N PRO A 7 3.27 9.05 9.75
CA PRO A 7 4.55 8.65 10.33
C PRO A 7 4.97 7.24 9.87
N ALA A 8 6.22 7.10 9.46
CA ALA A 8 6.80 5.80 9.15
C ALA A 8 7.23 5.11 10.45
N GLU A 9 6.59 3.99 10.80
CA GLU A 9 6.87 3.26 12.05
C GLU A 9 7.91 2.13 11.85
N PHE A 10 8.08 1.65 10.62
CA PHE A 10 9.06 0.63 10.27
C PHE A 10 9.55 0.78 8.81
N PRO A 11 10.69 0.18 8.44
CA PRO A 11 11.20 0.27 7.07
C PRO A 11 10.44 -0.66 6.11
N SER A 12 9.32 -0.19 5.60
CA SER A 12 8.56 -0.86 4.53
C SER A 12 9.20 -0.66 3.15
N THR A 13 9.29 -1.72 2.34
CA THR A 13 9.71 -1.65 0.92
C THR A 13 8.53 -1.70 -0.04
N VAL A 14 7.30 -1.75 0.48
CA VAL A 14 6.07 -1.85 -0.32
C VAL A 14 5.25 -0.57 -0.31
N LEU A 15 5.71 0.45 0.41
CA LEU A 15 5.10 1.78 0.52
C LEU A 15 6.02 2.84 -0.10
N GLY A 16 5.41 3.92 -0.59
CA GLY A 16 6.13 5.14 -0.96
C GLY A 16 6.53 5.96 0.27
N TYR A 17 7.57 6.77 0.12
CA TYR A 17 8.06 7.69 1.15
C TYR A 17 8.10 9.11 0.60
N THR A 18 7.49 10.03 1.34
CA THR A 18 7.48 11.44 1.02
C THR A 18 8.45 12.18 1.95
N HIS A 19 9.47 12.81 1.36
CA HIS A 19 10.44 13.63 2.06
C HIS A 19 9.83 14.99 2.39
N ILE A 20 9.81 15.34 3.67
CA ILE A 20 9.25 16.61 4.14
C ILE A 20 10.35 17.59 4.52
N GLY A 21 10.15 18.86 4.17
CA GLY A 21 11.00 19.97 4.56
C GLY A 21 10.50 20.66 5.82
N LYS A 22 10.69 21.99 5.88
CA LYS A 22 10.21 22.76 7.03
C LYS A 22 8.68 22.74 7.10
N LYS A 23 8.18 22.83 8.34
CA LYS A 23 6.77 23.13 8.61
C LYS A 23 6.45 24.53 8.09
N LEU A 24 5.46 24.62 7.22
CA LEU A 24 4.99 25.87 6.63
C LEU A 24 3.92 26.52 7.47
N GLU A 25 2.99 25.70 7.96
CA GLU A 25 1.79 26.16 8.67
C GLU A 25 1.23 25.04 9.57
N GLU A 26 0.42 25.43 10.55
CA GLU A 26 -0.43 24.53 11.33
C GLU A 26 -1.77 25.19 11.58
N ARG A 27 -2.85 24.45 11.33
CA ARG A 27 -4.22 24.86 11.63
C ARG A 27 -4.99 23.68 12.16
N ASP A 28 -5.75 23.90 13.23
CA ASP A 28 -6.61 22.88 13.83
C ASP A 28 -5.87 21.54 14.06
N GLU A 29 -4.64 21.63 14.60
CA GLU A 29 -3.75 20.48 14.89
C GLU A 29 -3.23 19.73 13.64
N VAL A 30 -3.49 20.23 12.44
CA VAL A 30 -2.97 19.68 11.18
C VAL A 30 -1.79 20.52 10.69
N ALA A 31 -0.63 19.88 10.61
CA ALA A 31 0.60 20.52 10.16
C ALA A 31 0.83 20.33 8.64
N VAL A 32 1.19 21.41 7.97
CA VAL A 32 1.56 21.47 6.56
C VAL A 32 3.06 21.61 6.42
N TYR A 33 3.68 20.79 5.58
CA TYR A 33 5.13 20.78 5.34
C TYR A 33 5.44 21.03 3.86
N GLU A 34 6.66 21.50 3.60
CA GLU A 34 7.22 21.51 2.25
C GLU A 34 7.40 20.09 1.73
N PHE A 35 7.05 19.87 0.47
CA PHE A 35 7.43 18.65 -0.25
C PHE A 35 8.86 18.80 -0.76
N LEU A 36 9.74 17.83 -0.45
CA LEU A 36 11.11 17.81 -0.96
C LEU A 36 11.37 16.71 -1.99
N GLY A 37 10.42 15.78 -2.15
CA GLY A 37 10.53 14.68 -3.09
C GLY A 37 9.81 13.43 -2.60
N HIS A 38 9.66 12.49 -3.52
CA HIS A 38 9.00 11.21 -3.25
C HIS A 38 9.87 10.07 -3.77
N THR A 39 9.78 8.92 -3.11
CA THR A 39 10.37 7.67 -3.58
C THR A 39 9.36 6.56 -3.37
N GLU A 40 8.87 6.00 -4.47
CA GLU A 40 7.90 4.92 -4.45
C GLU A 40 8.63 3.58 -4.25
N LYS A 41 8.28 2.85 -3.19
CA LYS A 41 8.76 1.49 -2.89
C LYS A 41 10.30 1.34 -2.91
N PRO A 42 11.03 2.06 -2.04
CA PRO A 42 12.49 1.99 -2.00
C PRO A 42 13.00 0.61 -1.58
N ILE A 43 14.27 0.32 -1.89
CA ILE A 43 14.95 -0.86 -1.36
C ILE A 43 15.09 -0.75 0.18
N LEU A 44 15.19 -1.90 0.86
CA LEU A 44 15.20 -1.98 2.33
C LEU A 44 16.22 -1.03 2.98
N LYS A 45 17.45 -1.00 2.48
CA LYS A 45 18.52 -0.13 2.99
C LYS A 45 18.11 1.36 3.00
N ILE A 46 17.38 1.80 1.98
CA ILE A 46 16.92 3.19 1.88
C ILE A 46 15.71 3.41 2.79
N ALA A 47 14.79 2.45 2.86
CA ALA A 47 13.65 2.51 3.80
C ALA A 47 14.11 2.61 5.28
N GLU A 48 15.17 1.88 5.64
CA GLU A 48 15.80 1.96 6.97
C GLU A 48 16.33 3.37 7.26
N GLN A 49 16.99 4.00 6.29
CA GLN A 49 17.49 5.36 6.42
C GLN A 49 16.35 6.37 6.58
N TYR A 50 15.32 6.25 5.75
CA TYR A 50 14.13 7.11 5.79
C TYR A 50 13.41 7.02 7.13
N CYS A 51 13.12 5.80 7.59
CA CYS A 51 12.48 5.56 8.88
C CYS A 51 13.31 6.09 10.06
N ALA A 52 14.63 5.89 10.04
CA ALA A 52 15.52 6.34 11.11
C ALA A 52 15.69 7.87 11.16
N SER A 53 15.58 8.56 10.02
CA SER A 53 15.73 10.03 9.95
C SER A 53 14.57 10.78 10.61
N GLY A 54 13.35 10.26 10.54
CA GLY A 54 12.12 10.98 10.89
C GLY A 54 11.74 12.11 9.91
N GLU A 55 12.50 12.31 8.84
CA GLU A 55 12.27 13.34 7.80
C GLU A 55 11.39 12.82 6.65
N TYR A 56 11.01 11.55 6.70
CA TYR A 56 10.17 10.91 5.69
C TYR A 56 8.89 10.39 6.32
N LEU A 57 7.78 10.63 5.63
CA LEU A 57 6.47 10.06 5.93
C LEU A 57 6.18 8.92 4.97
N TRP A 58 5.45 7.90 5.40
CA TRP A 58 4.82 6.99 4.45
C TRP A 58 3.78 7.75 3.65
N HIS A 59 3.80 7.52 2.34
CA HIS A 59 2.80 8.05 1.43
C HIS A 59 1.50 7.24 1.55
N ALA A 60 0.43 7.88 2.02
CA ALA A 60 -0.83 7.20 2.31
C ALA A 60 -1.69 6.92 1.06
N ASN A 61 -1.23 7.28 -0.14
CA ASN A 61 -2.02 7.30 -1.39
C ASN A 61 -3.27 8.19 -1.31
N TYR A 62 -3.26 9.17 -0.41
CA TYR A 62 -4.32 10.17 -0.29
C TYR A 62 -3.85 11.49 -0.84
N TYR A 63 -4.54 11.93 -1.89
CA TYR A 63 -4.27 13.19 -2.54
C TYR A 63 -5.49 14.10 -2.52
N MET A 64 -5.23 15.41 -2.53
CA MET A 64 -6.24 16.42 -2.79
C MET A 64 -5.78 17.39 -3.87
N TRP A 65 -6.62 17.59 -4.88
CA TRP A 65 -6.37 18.51 -5.97
C TRP A 65 -7.69 18.97 -6.59
N THR A 66 -7.64 20.08 -7.31
CA THR A 66 -8.74 20.46 -8.21
C THR A 66 -8.62 19.69 -9.52
N PRO A 67 -9.73 19.49 -10.27
CA PRO A 67 -9.68 18.88 -11.61
C PRO A 67 -8.69 19.58 -12.55
N ARG A 68 -8.55 20.91 -12.43
CA ARG A 68 -7.57 21.65 -13.21
C ARG A 68 -6.14 21.27 -12.86
N LYS A 69 -5.81 21.20 -11.56
CA LYS A 69 -4.44 20.90 -11.12
C LYS A 69 -3.97 19.50 -11.49
N ILE A 70 -4.85 18.51 -11.45
CA ILE A 70 -4.47 17.16 -11.90
C ILE A 70 -4.22 17.10 -13.40
N MET A 71 -5.00 17.84 -14.21
CA MET A 71 -4.76 17.93 -15.66
C MET A 71 -3.47 18.68 -15.99
N GLU A 72 -3.15 19.76 -15.27
CA GLU A 72 -1.87 20.47 -15.40
C GLU A 72 -0.67 19.58 -15.02
N ALA A 73 -0.80 18.78 -13.94
CA ALA A 73 0.24 17.85 -13.52
C ALA A 73 0.45 16.73 -14.55
N LEU A 74 -0.63 16.12 -15.04
CA LEU A 74 -0.58 15.11 -16.10
C LEU A 74 0.13 15.67 -17.35
N GLN A 75 -0.28 16.86 -17.82
CA GLN A 75 0.32 17.47 -19.00
C GLN A 75 1.83 17.76 -18.81
N ARG A 76 2.24 18.16 -17.61
CA ARG A 76 3.63 18.53 -17.31
C ARG A 76 4.54 17.33 -17.08
N TYR A 77 4.07 16.33 -16.32
CA TYR A 77 4.89 15.24 -15.81
C TYR A 77 4.69 13.92 -16.56
N ALA A 78 3.53 13.72 -17.19
CA ALA A 78 3.25 12.54 -18.03
C ALA A 78 2.46 12.93 -19.31
N PRO A 79 3.05 13.72 -20.23
CA PRO A 79 2.34 14.25 -21.40
C PRO A 79 1.72 13.17 -22.30
N GLU A 80 2.39 12.02 -22.48
CA GLU A 80 1.86 10.91 -23.26
C GLU A 80 0.61 10.29 -22.60
N LEU A 81 0.61 10.19 -21.27
CA LEU A 81 -0.55 9.73 -20.50
C LEU A 81 -1.68 10.75 -20.57
N TYR A 82 -1.38 12.05 -20.49
CA TYR A 82 -2.35 13.12 -20.68
C TYR A 82 -3.06 13.02 -22.04
N ASP A 83 -2.30 12.94 -23.13
CA ASP A 83 -2.84 12.85 -24.49
C ASP A 83 -3.64 11.56 -24.71
N GLY A 84 -3.15 10.44 -24.17
CA GLY A 84 -3.87 9.18 -24.23
C GLY A 84 -5.17 9.18 -23.41
N ILE A 85 -5.20 9.81 -22.24
CA ILE A 85 -6.44 10.02 -21.47
C ILE A 85 -7.44 10.88 -22.26
N LEU A 86 -6.99 11.98 -22.88
CA LEU A 86 -7.86 12.82 -23.71
C LEU A 86 -8.45 12.07 -24.90
N ARG A 87 -7.68 11.14 -25.49
CA ARG A 87 -8.19 10.23 -26.53
C ARG A 87 -9.19 9.23 -25.95
N ALA A 88 -8.89 8.63 -24.81
CA ALA A 88 -9.75 7.66 -24.13
C ALA A 88 -11.11 8.23 -23.73
N LEU A 89 -11.19 9.53 -23.41
CA LEU A 89 -12.45 10.22 -23.15
C LEU A 89 -13.38 10.28 -24.38
N LYS A 90 -12.81 10.23 -25.59
CA LYS A 90 -13.57 10.24 -26.86
C LYS A 90 -13.81 8.82 -27.39
N ASP A 91 -12.82 7.95 -27.25
CA ASP A 91 -12.87 6.54 -27.62
C ASP A 91 -12.26 5.68 -26.51
N PRO A 92 -13.08 5.01 -25.67
CA PRO A 92 -12.60 4.21 -24.55
C PRO A 92 -11.56 3.14 -24.92
N ARG A 93 -11.52 2.67 -26.17
CA ARG A 93 -10.53 1.68 -26.64
C ARG A 93 -9.11 2.22 -26.62
N ALA A 94 -8.93 3.55 -26.72
CA ALA A 94 -7.61 4.16 -26.61
C ALA A 94 -6.96 3.92 -25.24
N TYR A 95 -7.76 3.62 -24.20
CA TYR A 95 -7.23 3.29 -22.87
C TYR A 95 -6.36 2.03 -22.89
N GLU A 96 -6.65 1.05 -23.75
CA GLU A 96 -5.86 -0.19 -23.86
C GLU A 96 -4.44 0.05 -24.39
N THR A 97 -4.22 1.21 -25.03
CA THR A 97 -2.92 1.60 -25.58
C THR A 97 -2.06 2.37 -24.57
N LEU A 98 -2.62 2.73 -23.42
CA LEU A 98 -1.91 3.46 -22.39
C LEU A 98 -0.92 2.57 -21.65
N GLU A 99 0.21 3.15 -21.27
CA GLU A 99 1.15 2.50 -20.38
C GLU A 99 0.48 2.17 -19.03
N LYS A 100 0.70 0.94 -18.57
CA LYS A 100 0.27 0.52 -17.23
C LYS A 100 1.31 0.97 -16.20
N ILE A 101 1.13 2.17 -15.67
CA ILE A 101 1.99 2.80 -14.67
C ILE A 101 1.17 3.36 -13.50
N SER A 102 1.74 3.42 -12.29
CA SER A 102 1.07 4.08 -11.15
C SER A 102 1.17 5.59 -11.26
N PHE A 103 0.29 6.28 -10.54
CA PHE A 103 0.35 7.74 -10.44
C PHE A 103 1.67 8.20 -9.80
N ASP A 104 2.18 7.46 -8.82
CA ASP A 104 3.38 7.83 -8.07
C ASP A 104 4.63 7.83 -8.94
N TYR A 105 4.80 6.76 -9.72
CA TYR A 105 5.90 6.67 -10.69
C TYR A 105 5.75 7.66 -11.86
N ALA A 106 4.52 7.84 -12.37
CA ALA A 106 4.31 8.70 -13.54
C ALA A 106 4.37 10.19 -13.21
N ILE A 107 3.96 10.58 -12.01
CA ILE A 107 3.73 11.98 -11.62
C ILE A 107 4.48 12.33 -10.34
N THR A 108 4.21 11.63 -9.22
CA THR A 108 4.64 12.07 -7.88
C THR A 108 6.15 12.16 -7.71
N GLU A 109 6.90 11.17 -8.19
CA GLU A 109 8.36 11.21 -8.17
C GLU A 109 8.97 12.34 -9.01
N HIS A 110 8.21 12.90 -9.95
CA HIS A 110 8.65 13.92 -10.89
C HIS A 110 8.14 15.32 -10.56
N MET A 111 7.26 15.45 -9.57
CA MET A 111 6.66 16.74 -9.22
C MET A 111 7.70 17.72 -8.69
N ASP A 112 7.62 18.95 -9.18
CA ASP A 112 8.37 20.07 -8.63
C ASP A 112 7.95 20.30 -7.17
N PRO A 113 8.90 20.38 -6.21
CA PRO A 113 8.66 20.70 -4.80
C PRO A 113 7.62 21.81 -4.56
N LYS A 114 7.62 22.85 -5.40
CA LYS A 114 6.71 23.99 -5.25
C LYS A 114 5.25 23.70 -5.62
N ASP A 115 5.00 22.61 -6.35
CA ASP A 115 3.67 22.23 -6.82
C ASP A 115 2.92 21.35 -5.81
N VAL A 116 3.56 20.93 -4.72
CA VAL A 116 3.02 19.99 -3.73
C VAL A 116 3.20 20.51 -2.31
N LEU A 117 2.17 20.32 -1.50
CA LEU A 117 2.22 20.54 -0.05
C LEU A 117 1.90 19.22 0.65
N ILE A 118 2.55 18.97 1.78
CA ILE A 118 2.36 17.73 2.53
C ILE A 118 1.54 18.00 3.79
N LEU A 119 0.40 17.33 3.93
CA LEU A 119 -0.30 17.24 5.21
C LEU A 119 0.22 16.04 5.97
N LYS A 120 0.71 16.26 7.19
CA LYS A 120 1.08 15.17 8.09
C LYS A 120 -0.17 14.72 8.85
N GLY A 121 -0.66 13.53 8.54
CA GLY A 121 -1.75 12.88 9.25
C GLY A 121 -1.30 12.33 10.60
N ASP A 122 -2.12 12.54 11.63
CA ASP A 122 -1.97 11.95 12.96
C ASP A 122 -3.14 10.99 13.23
N PHE A 123 -3.17 9.90 12.47
CA PHE A 123 -4.20 8.88 12.58
C PHE A 123 -3.62 7.50 12.26
N ASP A 124 -4.24 6.47 12.85
CA ASP A 124 -3.89 5.09 12.53
C ASP A 124 -4.15 4.79 11.06
N TRP A 125 -3.09 4.43 10.34
CA TRP A 125 -3.17 4.12 8.92
C TRP A 125 -2.47 2.80 8.63
N SER A 126 -3.04 2.05 7.67
CA SER A 126 -2.48 0.78 7.25
C SER A 126 -2.95 0.48 5.82
N ASP A 127 -2.01 0.29 4.90
CA ASP A 127 -2.32 -0.29 3.59
C ASP A 127 -2.54 -1.80 3.76
N VAL A 128 -3.80 -2.19 3.96
CA VAL A 128 -4.20 -3.59 4.09
C VAL A 128 -4.14 -4.25 2.71
N GLY A 129 -2.93 -4.52 2.26
CA GLY A 129 -2.62 -5.17 1.00
C GLY A 129 -2.16 -6.63 1.13
N ALA A 130 -1.90 -7.09 2.36
CA ALA A 130 -1.40 -8.43 2.64
C ALA A 130 -1.86 -8.96 4.01
N TRP A 131 -1.74 -10.27 4.19
CA TRP A 131 -2.29 -10.99 5.35
C TRP A 131 -1.50 -10.77 6.64
N ASP A 132 -0.20 -10.48 6.55
CA ASP A 132 0.64 -10.09 7.68
C ASP A 132 0.21 -8.75 8.29
N VAL A 133 -0.16 -7.79 7.43
CA VAL A 133 -0.68 -6.49 7.86
C VAL A 133 -2.00 -6.67 8.63
N LEU A 134 -2.89 -7.52 8.12
CA LEU A 134 -4.14 -7.85 8.81
C LEU A 134 -3.89 -8.53 10.17
N TYR A 135 -2.93 -9.46 10.24
CA TYR A 135 -2.55 -10.09 11.50
C TYR A 135 -2.09 -9.05 12.53
N ASN A 136 -1.16 -8.17 12.15
CA ASN A 136 -0.60 -7.15 13.04
C ASN A 136 -1.67 -6.21 13.60
N LYS A 137 -2.72 -5.92 12.82
CA LYS A 137 -3.83 -5.07 13.25
C LYS A 137 -4.85 -5.78 14.17
N LEU A 138 -4.97 -7.09 14.06
CA LEU A 138 -5.96 -7.88 14.82
C LEU A 138 -5.38 -8.54 16.08
N ALA A 139 -4.08 -8.83 16.09
CA ALA A 139 -3.41 -9.40 17.25
C ALA A 139 -3.38 -8.37 18.39
N SER A 140 -3.85 -8.76 19.57
CA SER A 140 -3.85 -7.91 20.76
C SER A 140 -2.59 -8.13 21.62
N ALA A 141 -1.87 -9.24 21.41
CA ALA A 141 -0.61 -9.53 22.08
C ALA A 141 0.41 -10.23 21.17
N PRO A 142 1.72 -10.07 21.44
CA PRO A 142 2.76 -10.84 20.75
C PRO A 142 2.55 -12.35 20.87
N GLY A 143 2.66 -13.08 19.76
CA GLY A 143 2.52 -14.53 19.73
C GLY A 143 1.08 -15.06 19.76
N GLU A 144 0.08 -14.16 19.86
CA GLU A 144 -1.33 -14.54 19.79
C GLU A 144 -1.69 -15.11 18.41
N ASN A 145 -2.57 -16.11 18.36
CA ASN A 145 -3.20 -16.53 17.12
C ASN A 145 -4.43 -15.67 16.85
N VAL A 146 -4.52 -15.09 15.66
CA VAL A 146 -5.72 -14.42 15.21
C VAL A 146 -6.59 -15.45 14.48
N THR A 147 -7.73 -15.80 15.06
CA THR A 147 -8.65 -16.78 14.46
C THR A 147 -10.01 -16.16 14.12
N ARG A 148 -10.60 -16.58 12.99
CA ARG A 148 -12.00 -16.21 12.66
C ARG A 148 -12.69 -17.33 11.89
N GLY A 149 -13.95 -17.59 12.23
CA GLY A 149 -14.74 -18.66 11.63
C GLY A 149 -14.59 -20.00 12.37
N PRO A 150 -15.03 -21.12 11.77
CA PRO A 150 -14.92 -22.45 12.39
C PRO A 150 -13.45 -22.93 12.42
N VAL A 151 -12.71 -22.50 13.43
CA VAL A 151 -11.27 -22.76 13.58
C VAL A 151 -10.98 -23.42 14.93
N THR A 152 -10.23 -24.51 14.90
CA THR A 152 -9.64 -25.13 16.09
C THR A 152 -8.13 -25.14 15.94
N ALA A 153 -7.42 -24.47 16.86
CA ALA A 153 -5.96 -24.38 16.84
C ALA A 153 -5.39 -24.98 18.13
N LEU A 154 -4.47 -25.94 17.98
CA LEU A 154 -3.75 -26.59 19.08
C LEU A 154 -2.26 -26.31 18.92
N ASP A 155 -1.58 -25.91 19.98
CA ASP A 155 -0.13 -25.62 20.01
C ASP A 155 0.34 -24.68 18.88
N CYS A 156 -0.52 -23.78 18.44
CA CYS A 156 -0.20 -22.78 17.42
C CYS A 156 0.27 -21.48 18.08
N GLU A 157 1.09 -20.71 17.37
CA GLU A 157 1.66 -19.45 17.84
C GLU A 157 1.77 -18.45 16.69
N GLY A 158 1.42 -17.19 16.96
CA GLY A 158 1.66 -16.08 16.04
C GLY A 158 0.99 -16.17 14.67
N SER A 159 -0.05 -17.00 14.52
CA SER A 159 -0.63 -17.35 13.21
C SER A 159 -1.99 -16.69 12.96
N LEU A 160 -2.26 -16.34 11.70
CA LEU A 160 -3.57 -15.89 11.23
C LEU A 160 -4.30 -17.08 10.61
N ILE A 161 -5.44 -17.48 11.18
CA ILE A 161 -6.23 -18.62 10.72
C ILE A 161 -7.67 -18.18 10.52
N TYR A 162 -8.06 -18.04 9.26
CA TYR A 162 -9.26 -17.33 8.89
C TYR A 162 -10.11 -18.19 7.95
N SER A 163 -11.36 -18.45 8.31
CA SER A 163 -12.33 -19.12 7.43
C SER A 163 -13.52 -18.20 7.18
N THR A 164 -13.70 -17.80 5.92
CA THR A 164 -14.97 -17.23 5.43
C THR A 164 -15.82 -18.26 4.70
N GLY A 165 -15.29 -19.45 4.44
CA GLY A 165 -16.03 -20.55 3.86
C GLY A 165 -16.85 -21.30 4.92
N ASN A 166 -17.47 -22.40 4.48
CA ASN A 166 -18.21 -23.30 5.37
C ASN A 166 -17.34 -24.44 5.91
N ARG A 167 -16.03 -24.44 5.65
CA ARG A 167 -15.13 -25.51 6.08
C ARG A 167 -14.52 -25.18 7.43
N THR A 168 -14.43 -26.21 8.29
CA THR A 168 -13.68 -26.12 9.54
C THR A 168 -12.18 -26.22 9.28
N ILE A 169 -11.39 -25.34 9.88
CA ILE A 169 -9.93 -25.40 9.85
C ILE A 169 -9.44 -26.00 11.18
N GLY A 170 -8.74 -27.13 11.10
CA GLY A 170 -7.95 -27.68 12.20
C GLY A 170 -6.47 -27.36 12.00
N ALA A 171 -5.85 -26.72 12.98
CA ALA A 171 -4.43 -26.38 12.95
C ALA A 171 -3.71 -26.95 14.19
N VAL A 172 -2.55 -27.56 13.97
CA VAL A 172 -1.72 -28.12 15.04
C VAL A 172 -0.27 -27.69 14.82
N GLY A 173 0.35 -27.06 15.83
CA GLY A 173 1.79 -26.74 15.80
C GLY A 173 2.20 -25.64 14.82
N LEU A 174 1.25 -24.87 14.26
CA LEU A 174 1.58 -23.81 13.30
C LEU A 174 2.24 -22.62 13.99
N LYS A 175 3.34 -22.12 13.43
CA LYS A 175 4.04 -20.94 13.93
C LYS A 175 4.20 -19.89 12.84
N ASN A 176 3.74 -18.67 13.11
CA ASN A 176 3.83 -17.54 12.17
C ASN A 176 3.29 -17.86 10.77
N MET A 177 2.16 -18.57 10.70
CA MET A 177 1.52 -18.96 9.44
C MET A 177 0.28 -18.11 9.16
N VAL A 178 -0.04 -17.97 7.89
CA VAL A 178 -1.31 -17.47 7.37
C VAL A 178 -2.04 -18.65 6.73
N VAL A 179 -3.24 -18.93 7.21
CA VAL A 179 -4.16 -19.94 6.67
C VAL A 179 -5.50 -19.26 6.42
N VAL A 180 -5.93 -19.19 5.17
CA VAL A 180 -7.18 -18.53 4.79
C VAL A 180 -8.03 -19.47 3.93
N ASP A 181 -9.20 -19.87 4.41
CA ASP A 181 -10.22 -20.59 3.64
C ASP A 181 -11.30 -19.61 3.15
N THR A 182 -11.53 -19.62 1.83
CA THR A 182 -12.61 -18.92 1.17
C THR A 182 -13.37 -19.88 0.25
N PRO A 183 -14.58 -19.54 -0.22
CA PRO A 183 -15.28 -20.34 -1.22
C PRO A 183 -14.45 -20.62 -2.49
N ASN A 184 -13.55 -19.71 -2.86
CA ASN A 184 -12.73 -19.80 -4.08
C ASN A 184 -11.46 -20.64 -3.90
N GLY A 185 -11.07 -20.96 -2.67
CA GLY A 185 -9.85 -21.71 -2.40
C GLY A 185 -9.24 -21.44 -1.02
N VAL A 186 -8.14 -22.14 -0.77
CA VAL A 186 -7.38 -22.07 0.48
C VAL A 186 -5.99 -21.52 0.20
N LEU A 187 -5.58 -20.50 0.96
CA LEU A 187 -4.22 -20.00 1.02
C LEU A 187 -3.52 -20.52 2.26
N VAL A 188 -2.29 -21.01 2.10
CA VAL A 188 -1.38 -21.33 3.20
C VAL A 188 -0.01 -20.76 2.88
N CYS A 189 0.53 -19.91 3.76
CA CYS A 189 1.89 -19.39 3.60
C CYS A 189 2.48 -18.93 4.93
N PRO A 190 3.81 -18.86 5.06
CA PRO A 190 4.45 -18.12 6.14
C PRO A 190 4.04 -16.64 6.13
N LYS A 191 3.85 -16.06 7.32
CA LYS A 191 3.41 -14.67 7.49
C LYS A 191 4.38 -13.67 6.85
N ASP A 192 5.69 -13.90 6.97
CA ASP A 192 6.75 -13.09 6.36
C ASP A 192 6.77 -13.13 4.82
N ARG A 193 6.07 -14.08 4.21
CA ARG A 193 5.93 -14.22 2.75
C ARG A 193 4.53 -13.87 2.24
N ALA A 194 3.66 -13.30 3.07
CA ALA A 194 2.29 -12.96 2.71
C ALA A 194 2.19 -11.99 1.51
N GLN A 195 3.21 -11.17 1.27
CA GLN A 195 3.29 -10.29 0.09
C GLN A 195 3.40 -11.04 -1.24
N GLU A 196 3.91 -12.28 -1.23
CA GLU A 196 4.08 -13.09 -2.45
C GLU A 196 2.76 -13.67 -2.99
N VAL A 197 1.65 -13.53 -2.26
CA VAL A 197 0.34 -14.04 -2.67
C VAL A 197 -0.10 -13.48 -4.03
N LYS A 198 0.25 -12.23 -4.35
CA LYS A 198 -0.03 -11.64 -5.69
C LYS A 198 0.62 -12.46 -6.81
N ARG A 199 1.86 -12.91 -6.60
CA ARG A 199 2.58 -13.77 -7.55
C ARG A 199 1.91 -15.13 -7.66
N LEU A 200 1.50 -15.73 -6.54
CA LEU A 200 0.78 -17.01 -6.54
C LEU A 200 -0.53 -16.93 -7.35
N VAL A 201 -1.32 -15.88 -7.17
CA VAL A 201 -2.57 -15.67 -7.92
C VAL A 201 -2.29 -15.55 -9.43
N ALA A 202 -1.26 -14.80 -9.82
CA ALA A 202 -0.88 -14.67 -11.23
C ALA A 202 -0.50 -16.03 -11.87
N GLU A 203 0.20 -16.89 -11.13
CA GLU A 203 0.55 -18.24 -11.60
C GLU A 203 -0.67 -19.17 -11.70
N LEU A 204 -1.63 -19.07 -10.77
CA LEU A 204 -2.87 -19.84 -10.84
C LEU A 204 -3.74 -19.42 -12.03
N GLN A 205 -3.82 -18.13 -12.34
CA GLN A 205 -4.56 -17.63 -13.51
C GLN A 205 -3.98 -18.14 -14.82
N LYS A 206 -2.65 -18.23 -14.96
CA LYS A 206 -2.00 -18.82 -16.14
C LYS A 206 -2.41 -20.28 -16.35
N LYS A 207 -2.50 -21.06 -15.27
CA LYS A 207 -2.88 -22.48 -15.32
C LYS A 207 -4.36 -22.71 -15.58
N SER A 208 -5.23 -21.80 -15.13
CA SER A 208 -6.68 -21.91 -15.37
C SER A 208 -7.11 -21.51 -16.78
N ASN A 209 -6.26 -20.77 -17.50
CA ASN A 209 -6.48 -20.37 -18.90
C ASN A 209 -5.80 -21.31 -19.91
N ALA A 210 -5.23 -22.43 -19.45
CA ALA A 210 -4.63 -23.49 -20.26
C ALA A 210 -5.49 -24.75 -20.19
#